data_AF-A0A1V6SHX9-F1
#
_entry.id   AF-A0A1V6SHX9-F1
#
_cell.length_a   1.000
_cell.length_b   1.000
_cell.length_c   1.000
_cell.angle_alpha   90.00
_cell.angle_beta   90.00
_cell.angle_gamma   90.00
#
_symmetry.space_group_name_H-M   'P 1'
#
loop_
_entity.id
_entity.type
_entity.pdbx_description
1 polymer ?
#
loop_
_entity_poly.entity_id
_entity_poly.type
_entity_poly.pdbx_seq_one_letter_code
_entity_poly.pdbx_strand_id
1 'polypeptide(L)'
;MSNALETSVSKNECREILNELFLGVLFETNYDPDPSLEEFLRDSCLSHGVTKETAIKFAKLGAALAKEYFPLHSPDLQRLIGLYTSYFFLVDDLGHGFLDDITGILVVMQLEECRKIHSSNPLPHFYLSSTSTTRDCVLAGSQRA
;
A
#
# COMPACT_ATOMS: atom_id res chain seq x y z
N MET A 1 8.83 7.81 35.43
CA MET A 1 7.38 7.63 35.20
C MET A 1 6.96 8.70 34.23
N SER A 2 6.76 8.33 32.97
CA SER A 2 6.48 9.25 31.87
C SER A 2 4.98 9.50 31.83
N ASN A 3 4.54 10.68 32.22
CA ASN A 3 3.16 11.12 32.02
C ASN A 3 2.94 11.40 30.53
N ALA A 4 2.52 10.39 29.77
CA ALA A 4 1.94 10.63 28.46
C ALA A 4 0.58 11.30 28.68
N LEU A 5 0.55 12.61 28.50
CA LEU A 5 -0.67 13.41 28.52
C LEU A 5 -1.47 13.04 27.25
N GLU A 6 -2.40 12.09 27.36
CA GLU A 6 -3.42 11.87 26.35
C GLU A 6 -4.30 13.13 26.29
N THR A 7 -3.95 14.06 25.40
CA THR A 7 -4.82 15.19 25.05
C THR A 7 -5.97 14.65 24.21
N SER A 8 -7.01 14.14 24.88
CA SER A 8 -8.23 13.72 24.20
C SER A 8 -8.98 14.96 23.69
N VAL A 9 -9.04 15.14 22.37
CA VAL A 9 -9.83 16.21 21.75
C VAL A 9 -11.31 15.92 21.99
N SER A 10 -12.04 16.90 22.54
CA SER A 10 -13.48 16.78 22.77
C SER A 10 -14.26 16.91 21.46
N LYS A 11 -15.49 16.36 21.43
CA LYS A 11 -16.38 16.49 20.26
C LYS A 11 -16.68 17.95 19.90
N ASN A 12 -16.66 18.85 20.88
CA ASN A 12 -16.90 20.27 20.66
C ASN A 12 -15.71 20.93 19.94
N GLU A 13 -14.49 20.64 20.40
CA GLU A 13 -13.26 21.13 19.76
C GLU A 13 -13.13 20.60 18.33
N CYS A 14 -13.41 19.31 18.08
CA CYS A 14 -13.42 18.79 16.70
C CYS A 14 -14.41 19.54 15.80
N ARG A 15 -15.59 19.86 16.31
CA ARG A 15 -16.60 20.60 15.54
C ARG A 15 -16.16 22.02 15.23
N GLU A 16 -15.52 22.71 16.17
CA GLU A 16 -14.99 24.05 15.95
C GLU A 16 -13.92 24.04 14.85
N ILE A 17 -12.98 23.09 14.92
CA ILE A 17 -11.93 22.91 13.90
C ILE A 17 -12.54 22.64 12.52
N LEU A 18 -13.51 21.73 12.44
CA LEU A 18 -14.17 21.41 11.16
C LEU A 18 -14.93 22.62 10.61
N ASN A 19 -15.63 23.37 11.45
CA ASN A 19 -16.34 24.57 11.04
C ASN A 19 -15.38 25.64 10.50
N GLU A 20 -14.24 25.87 11.15
CA GLU A 20 -13.21 26.79 10.64
C GLU A 20 -12.66 26.33 9.27
N LEU A 21 -12.40 25.03 9.11
CA LEU A 21 -11.94 24.47 7.85
C LEU A 21 -12.98 24.65 6.73
N PHE A 22 -14.24 24.33 6.98
CA PHE A 22 -15.31 24.45 5.98
C PHE A 22 -15.69 25.89 5.67
N LEU A 23 -15.49 26.84 6.58
CA LEU A 23 -15.69 28.27 6.29
C LEU A 23 -14.61 28.83 5.35
N GLY A 24 -13.39 28.26 5.39
CA GLY A 24 -12.27 28.68 4.55
C GLY A 24 -12.23 28.03 3.16
N VAL A 25 -12.99 26.95 2.94
CA VAL A 25 -13.00 26.20 1.68
C VAL A 25 -14.41 26.21 1.10
N LEU A 26 -14.56 26.77 -0.10
CA LEU A 26 -15.79 26.62 -0.89
C LEU A 26 -15.90 25.16 -1.35
N PHE A 27 -16.48 24.32 -0.51
CA PHE A 27 -16.71 22.92 -0.79
C PHE A 27 -18.12 22.75 -1.37
N GLU A 28 -18.24 22.77 -2.69
CA GLU A 28 -19.48 22.39 -3.37
C GLU A 28 -19.44 20.88 -3.67
N THR A 29 -20.15 20.09 -2.87
CA THR A 29 -20.30 18.65 -3.12
C THR A 29 -21.23 18.43 -4.30
N ASN A 30 -20.68 18.23 -5.49
CA ASN A 30 -21.41 17.70 -6.65
C ASN A 30 -21.17 16.19 -6.76
N TYR A 31 -21.69 15.44 -5.79
CA TYR A 31 -21.63 13.99 -5.82
C TYR A 31 -22.67 13.43 -6.80
N ASP A 32 -22.20 12.96 -7.95
CA ASP A 32 -23.00 12.20 -8.91
C ASP A 32 -22.46 10.75 -8.97
N PRO A 33 -23.13 9.79 -8.30
CA PRO A 33 -22.69 8.40 -8.30
C PRO A 33 -22.73 7.85 -9.72
N ASP A 34 -21.65 7.19 -10.14
CA ASP A 34 -21.55 6.54 -11.46
C ASP A 34 -21.53 5.01 -11.27
N PRO A 35 -22.70 4.34 -11.40
CA PRO A 35 -22.78 2.90 -11.20
C PRO A 35 -21.91 2.11 -12.18
N SER A 36 -21.68 2.65 -13.38
CA SER A 36 -20.87 1.98 -14.41
C SER A 36 -19.39 1.97 -14.04
N LEU A 37 -18.92 3.07 -13.44
CA LEU A 37 -17.57 3.16 -12.90
C LEU A 37 -17.43 2.26 -11.67
N GLU A 38 -18.37 2.29 -10.73
CA GLU A 38 -18.36 1.40 -9.56
C GLU A 38 -18.28 -0.07 -9.94
N GLU A 39 -19.08 -0.50 -10.93
CA GLU A 39 -19.07 -1.86 -11.45
C GLU A 39 -17.70 -2.23 -12.05
N PHE A 40 -17.15 -1.37 -12.90
CA PHE A 40 -15.83 -1.58 -13.49
C PHE A 40 -14.72 -1.75 -12.42
N LEU A 41 -14.70 -0.90 -11.41
CA LEU A 41 -13.72 -0.96 -10.32
C LEU A 41 -13.89 -2.21 -9.46
N ARG A 42 -15.14 -2.56 -9.13
CA ARG A 42 -15.49 -3.75 -8.34
C ARG A 42 -15.05 -5.01 -9.06
N ASP A 43 -15.36 -5.13 -10.33
CA ASP A 43 -15.02 -6.30 -11.13
C ASP A 43 -13.50 -6.45 -11.26
N SER A 44 -12.77 -5.33 -11.39
CA SER A 44 -11.31 -5.33 -11.31
C SER A 44 -10.80 -5.86 -9.97
N CYS A 45 -11.29 -5.35 -8.84
CA CYS A 45 -10.86 -5.83 -7.52
C CYS A 45 -11.15 -7.33 -7.34
N LEU A 46 -12.33 -7.79 -7.73
CA LEU A 46 -12.74 -9.19 -7.65
C LEU A 46 -11.82 -10.10 -8.47
N SER A 47 -11.46 -9.69 -9.69
CA SER A 47 -10.54 -10.46 -10.55
C SER A 47 -9.13 -10.60 -9.98
N HIS A 48 -8.74 -9.75 -9.02
CA HIS A 48 -7.45 -9.81 -8.32
C HIS A 48 -7.56 -10.49 -6.94
N GLY A 49 -8.66 -11.20 -6.67
CA GLY A 49 -8.81 -12.01 -5.45
C GLY A 49 -9.22 -11.22 -4.20
N VAL A 50 -9.61 -9.94 -4.35
CA VAL A 50 -10.18 -9.16 -3.24
C VAL A 50 -11.54 -9.73 -2.85
N THR A 51 -11.83 -9.80 -1.55
CA THR A 51 -13.14 -10.27 -1.08
C THR A 51 -14.26 -9.38 -1.59
N LYS A 52 -15.45 -9.95 -1.79
CA LYS A 52 -16.60 -9.21 -2.34
C LYS A 52 -16.95 -7.96 -1.55
N GLU A 53 -16.92 -8.05 -0.23
CA GLU A 53 -17.26 -6.95 0.68
C GLU A 53 -16.25 -5.80 0.54
N THR A 54 -14.96 -6.12 0.57
CA THR A 54 -13.87 -5.16 0.41
C THR A 54 -13.87 -4.54 -0.99
N ALA A 55 -14.10 -5.34 -2.02
CA ALA A 55 -14.22 -4.87 -3.41
C ALA A 55 -15.36 -3.85 -3.57
N ILE A 56 -16.53 -4.10 -2.99
CA ILE A 56 -17.66 -3.16 -3.03
C ILE A 56 -17.33 -1.86 -2.27
N LYS A 57 -16.73 -1.97 -1.08
CA LYS A 57 -16.33 -0.80 -0.27
C LYS A 57 -15.39 0.11 -1.05
N PHE A 58 -14.31 -0.44 -1.61
CA PHE A 58 -13.30 0.37 -2.27
C PHE A 58 -13.69 0.83 -3.66
N ALA A 59 -14.47 0.04 -4.42
CA ALA A 59 -15.00 0.49 -5.70
C ALA A 59 -15.87 1.75 -5.54
N LYS A 60 -16.72 1.80 -4.51
CA LYS A 60 -17.53 2.99 -4.20
C LYS A 60 -16.66 4.19 -3.84
N LEU A 61 -15.68 3.98 -2.97
CA LEU A 61 -14.77 5.05 -2.54
C LEU A 61 -13.92 5.59 -3.70
N GLY A 62 -13.37 4.70 -4.52
CA GLY A 62 -12.58 5.05 -5.70
C GLY A 62 -13.41 5.78 -6.76
N ALA A 63 -14.64 5.32 -7.03
CA ALA A 63 -15.55 5.99 -7.95
C ALA A 63 -15.94 7.38 -7.44
N ALA A 64 -16.29 7.50 -6.16
CA ALA A 64 -16.62 8.78 -5.53
C ALA A 64 -15.48 9.78 -5.67
N LEU A 65 -14.25 9.39 -5.32
CA LEU A 65 -13.09 10.26 -5.40
C LEU A 65 -12.75 10.67 -6.85
N ALA A 66 -12.85 9.75 -7.79
CA ALA A 66 -12.63 10.05 -9.21
C ALA A 66 -13.66 11.06 -9.75
N LYS A 67 -14.93 10.95 -9.34
CA LYS A 67 -16.00 11.84 -9.81
C LYS A 67 -15.99 13.19 -9.11
N GLU A 68 -15.76 13.21 -7.81
CA GLU A 68 -15.84 14.42 -6.98
C GLU A 68 -14.64 15.35 -7.21
N TYR A 69 -13.43 14.79 -7.26
CA TYR A 69 -12.20 15.60 -7.37
C TYR A 69 -11.70 15.75 -8.81
N PHE A 70 -12.14 14.87 -9.72
CA PHE A 70 -11.68 14.87 -11.11
C PHE A 70 -12.84 14.89 -12.13
N PRO A 71 -13.91 15.68 -11.94
CA PRO A 71 -15.13 15.61 -12.75
C PRO A 71 -14.91 15.94 -14.23
N LEU A 72 -13.91 16.78 -14.54
CA LEU A 72 -13.61 17.25 -15.90
C LEU A 72 -12.67 16.32 -16.68
N HIS A 73 -12.13 15.27 -16.05
CA HIS A 73 -11.25 14.33 -16.72
C HIS A 73 -12.04 13.36 -17.60
N SER A 74 -11.35 12.76 -18.57
CA SER A 74 -11.97 11.76 -19.44
C SER A 74 -12.42 10.53 -18.64
N PRO A 75 -13.44 9.79 -19.11
CA PRO A 75 -13.91 8.58 -18.43
C PRO A 75 -12.79 7.54 -18.19
N ASP A 76 -11.86 7.39 -19.13
CA ASP A 76 -10.75 6.46 -18.98
C ASP A 76 -9.75 6.88 -17.92
N LEU A 77 -9.51 8.20 -17.78
CA LEU A 77 -8.65 8.70 -16.72
C LEU A 77 -9.34 8.61 -15.36
N GLN A 78 -10.65 8.85 -15.28
CA GLN A 78 -11.44 8.63 -14.07
C GLN A 78 -11.41 7.15 -13.65
N ARG A 79 -11.49 6.21 -14.60
CA ARG A 79 -11.30 4.77 -14.34
C ARG A 79 -9.93 4.47 -13.75
N LEU A 80 -8.87 5.04 -14.34
CA LEU A 80 -7.50 4.83 -13.84
C LEU A 80 -7.32 5.39 -12.42
N ILE A 81 -7.82 6.60 -12.17
CA ILE A 81 -7.81 7.23 -10.84
C ILE A 81 -8.60 6.37 -9.84
N GLY A 82 -9.80 5.93 -10.21
CA GLY A 82 -10.63 5.09 -9.37
C GLY A 82 -9.97 3.75 -9.02
N LEU A 83 -9.30 3.11 -10.00
CA LEU A 83 -8.55 1.87 -9.78
C LEU A 83 -7.41 2.09 -8.80
N TYR A 84 -6.53 3.06 -9.11
CA TYR A 84 -5.39 3.38 -8.26
C TYR A 84 -5.83 3.66 -6.82
N THR A 85 -6.88 4.47 -6.67
CA THR A 85 -7.44 4.83 -5.36
C THR A 85 -8.01 3.62 -4.62
N SER A 86 -8.73 2.74 -5.32
CA SER A 86 -9.30 1.53 -4.72
C SER A 86 -8.21 0.59 -4.18
N TYR A 87 -7.13 0.40 -4.94
CA TYR A 87 -6.00 -0.43 -4.51
C TYR A 87 -5.15 0.26 -3.44
N PHE A 88 -5.01 1.58 -3.49
CA PHE A 88 -4.31 2.34 -2.45
C PHE A 88 -4.96 2.10 -1.08
N PHE A 89 -6.28 2.24 -0.97
CA PHE A 89 -6.98 1.98 0.30
C PHE A 89 -6.97 0.50 0.70
N LEU A 90 -6.97 -0.42 -0.27
CA LEU A 90 -6.78 -1.84 0.02
C LEU A 90 -5.43 -2.09 0.70
N VAL A 91 -4.36 -1.53 0.16
CA VAL A 91 -3.01 -1.66 0.70
C VAL A 91 -2.89 -0.97 2.07
N ASP A 92 -3.49 0.21 2.22
CA ASP A 92 -3.52 0.94 3.49
C ASP A 92 -4.22 0.13 4.61
N ASP A 93 -5.37 -0.49 4.31
CA ASP A 93 -6.10 -1.36 5.26
C ASP A 93 -5.30 -2.64 5.64
N LEU A 94 -4.37 -3.10 4.79
CA LEU A 94 -3.48 -4.24 5.11
C LEU A 94 -2.34 -3.86 6.09
N GLY A 95 -2.00 -2.57 6.18
CA GLY A 95 -1.01 -2.04 7.11
C GLY A 95 0.35 -2.76 7.02
N HIS A 96 0.89 -3.17 8.18
CA HIS A 96 2.21 -3.81 8.26
C HIS A 96 2.30 -5.17 7.57
N GLY A 97 1.19 -5.92 7.47
CA GLY A 97 1.19 -7.24 6.82
C GLY A 97 1.57 -7.17 5.34
N PHE A 98 1.27 -6.05 4.68
CA PHE A 98 1.65 -5.84 3.29
C PHE A 98 3.18 -5.70 3.09
N LEU A 99 3.87 -5.03 4.03
CA LEU A 99 5.32 -4.87 3.96
C LEU A 99 6.05 -6.19 4.20
N ASP A 100 5.53 -7.04 5.08
CA ASP A 100 6.08 -8.37 5.34
C ASP A 100 5.99 -9.25 4.08
N ASP A 101 4.87 -9.21 3.37
CA ASP A 101 4.67 -9.93 2.11
C ASP A 101 5.59 -9.42 0.99
N ILE A 102 5.75 -8.11 0.85
CA ILE A 102 6.69 -7.51 -0.12
C ILE A 102 8.14 -7.87 0.21
N THR A 103 8.51 -7.84 1.49
CA THR A 103 9.87 -8.20 1.93
C THR A 103 10.15 -9.66 1.61
N GLY A 104 9.15 -10.55 1.80
CA GLY A 104 9.23 -11.94 1.38
C GLY A 104 9.48 -12.10 -0.12
N ILE A 105 8.76 -11.37 -0.97
CA ILE A 105 8.94 -11.39 -2.44
C ILE A 105 10.35 -10.93 -2.82
N LEU A 106 10.85 -9.84 -2.23
CA LEU A 106 12.21 -9.34 -2.47
C LEU A 106 13.28 -10.35 -2.07
N VAL A 107 13.10 -11.04 -0.94
CA VAL A 107 14.03 -12.09 -0.49
C VAL A 107 14.01 -13.28 -1.45
N VAL A 108 12.84 -13.71 -1.92
CA VAL A 108 12.73 -14.80 -2.90
C VAL A 108 13.41 -14.42 -4.22
N MET A 109 13.19 -13.21 -4.73
CA MET A 109 13.83 -12.72 -5.95
C MET A 109 15.36 -12.67 -5.82
N GLN A 110 15.88 -12.20 -4.69
CA GLN A 110 17.32 -12.19 -4.41
C GLN A 110 17.92 -13.60 -4.31
N LEU A 111 17.21 -14.55 -3.71
CA LEU A 111 17.64 -15.94 -3.61
C LEU A 111 17.67 -16.65 -4.97
N GLU A 112 16.68 -16.39 -5.84
CA GLU A 112 16.69 -16.90 -7.21
C GLU A 112 17.84 -16.33 -8.05
N GLU A 113 18.16 -15.05 -7.88
CA GLU A 113 19.29 -14.42 -8.56
C GLU A 113 20.63 -14.99 -8.06
N CYS A 114 20.79 -15.18 -6.74
CA CYS A 114 21.96 -15.86 -6.17
C CYS A 114 22.10 -17.30 -6.68
N ARG A 115 20.98 -18.03 -6.83
CA ARG A 115 20.97 -19.40 -7.36
C ARG A 115 21.45 -19.46 -8.82
N LYS A 116 21.07 -18.49 -9.66
CA LYS A 116 21.53 -18.40 -11.07
C LYS A 116 23.04 -18.11 -11.17
N ILE A 117 23.57 -17.30 -10.26
CA ILE A 117 25.02 -17.02 -10.17
C ILE A 117 25.79 -18.28 -9.74
N HIS A 118 25.25 -19.07 -8.82
CA HIS A 118 25.91 -20.30 -8.33
C HIS A 118 25.76 -21.50 -9.29
N SER A 119 24.74 -21.53 -10.16
CA SER A 119 24.63 -22.55 -11.21
C SER A 119 25.62 -22.37 -12.36
N SER A 120 26.29 -21.21 -12.45
CA SER A 120 27.27 -20.88 -13.49
C SER A 120 28.73 -21.03 -13.02
N ASN A 121 28.97 -21.33 -11.74
CA ASN A 121 30.30 -21.67 -11.20
C ASN A 121 30.16 -22.62 -10.00
N PRO A 122 30.48 -23.92 -10.12
CA PRO A 122 30.49 -24.81 -8.97
C PRO A 122 31.83 -24.65 -8.23
N LEU A 123 31.83 -24.19 -6.97
CA LEU A 123 32.79 -24.50 -5.87
C LEU A 123 32.65 -23.50 -4.70
N PRO A 124 33.12 -23.82 -3.47
CA PRO A 124 32.73 -24.91 -2.59
C PRO A 124 31.97 -24.38 -1.35
N HIS A 125 31.07 -25.20 -0.79
CA HIS A 125 30.41 -25.11 0.53
C HIS A 125 30.55 -23.80 1.34
N PHE A 126 29.56 -22.92 1.23
CA PHE A 126 29.28 -21.91 2.26
C PHE A 126 28.28 -22.49 3.28
N TYR A 127 28.65 -22.52 4.56
CA TYR A 127 27.72 -22.74 5.66
C TYR A 127 27.09 -21.41 6.06
N LEU A 128 25.76 -21.30 5.96
CA LEU A 128 25.01 -20.19 6.52
C LEU A 128 24.85 -20.43 8.04
N SER A 129 25.58 -19.66 8.84
CA SER A 129 25.34 -19.56 10.29
C SER A 129 24.16 -18.63 10.52
N SER A 130 23.07 -19.19 11.02
CA SER A 130 21.82 -18.48 11.30
C SER A 130 21.92 -17.66 12.59
N THR A 131 22.60 -16.52 12.57
CA THR A 131 22.46 -15.49 13.61
C THR A 131 22.85 -14.11 13.08
N SER A 132 21.91 -13.16 13.21
CA SER A 132 22.06 -11.70 13.16
C SER A 132 22.07 -11.00 11.78
N THR A 133 20.99 -10.25 11.55
CA THR A 133 20.94 -8.86 11.05
C THR A 133 22.23 -8.26 10.49
N THR A 134 22.12 -7.81 9.23
CA THR A 134 22.86 -6.73 8.57
C THR A 134 24.37 -6.92 8.41
N ARG A 135 24.79 -7.08 7.15
CA ARG A 135 26.15 -6.89 6.59
C ARG A 135 27.30 -7.55 7.36
N ASP A 136 27.88 -8.59 6.77
CA ASP A 136 29.33 -8.65 6.49
C ASP A 136 29.66 -9.92 5.70
N CYS A 137 29.95 -9.77 4.41
CA CYS A 137 30.69 -10.79 3.66
C CYS A 137 32.16 -10.68 4.07
N VAL A 138 32.56 -11.41 5.11
CA VAL A 138 33.98 -11.50 5.49
C VAL A 138 34.69 -12.42 4.50
N LEU A 139 35.56 -11.83 3.67
CA LEU A 139 36.56 -12.55 2.90
C LEU A 139 37.54 -13.22 3.87
N ALA A 140 37.45 -14.55 4.03
CA ALA A 140 38.50 -15.32 4.68
C ALA A 140 39.72 -15.39 3.74
N GLY A 141 40.58 -14.37 3.81
CA GLY A 141 41.91 -14.41 3.23
C GLY A 141 42.74 -15.49 3.90
N SER A 142 43.13 -16.50 3.13
CA SER A 142 44.09 -17.53 3.51
C SER A 142 45.44 -16.90 3.88
N GLN A 143 45.69 -16.69 5.18
CA GLN A 143 47.06 -16.58 5.69
C GLN A 143 47.66 -17.99 5.71
N ARG A 144 48.52 -18.30 4.74
CA ARG A 144 49.51 -19.37 4.89
C ARG A 144 50.85 -18.73 5.23
N ALA A 145 51.44 -19.27 6.30
CA ALA A 145 52.83 -19.11 6.71
C ALA A 145 53.79 -19.59 5.61
#